data_AF-A0A956SF11-F1
#
_entry.id   AF-A0A956SF11-F1
#
_cell.length_a   1.000
_cell.length_b   1.000
_cell.length_c   1.000
_cell.angle_alpha   90.00
_cell.angle_beta   90.00
_cell.angle_gamma   90.00
#
_symmetry.space_group_name_H-M   'P 1'
#
loop_
_entity.id
_entity.type
_entity.pdbx_description
1 polymer ?
#
loop_
_entity_poly.entity_id
_entity_poly.type
_entity_poly.pdbx_seq_one_letter_code
_entity_poly.pdbx_strand_id
1 'polypeptide(L)'
;MLVDRARRSLGQAAWRRPFADPRHFQIAVLLGLLIYGMTALDFGLSGARITVTIGTALVTQWVADHLVRRPNTGIDLRSPLISSFSLCLILRTGSLWIAALASVLAIGSKYAIRHRGKHVFNPANFGIAVVTLTTSQAWVSPGQWGSVALLGFALAGLGGLVVYRAARSDVSYAFLASYAGFLFARAAWLGDPWQIPVHQLSNGALLLFAFFMVSDPKTTPNAR
;
A
#
# COMPACT_ATOMS: atom_id res chain seq x y z
N MET A 1 40.88 15.56 -22.98
CA MET A 1 40.42 14.58 -21.97
C MET A 1 39.55 15.16 -20.85
N LEU A 2 39.77 16.40 -20.39
CA LEU A 2 38.95 17.00 -19.31
C LEU A 2 37.60 17.57 -19.77
N VAL A 3 37.47 17.97 -21.04
CA VAL A 3 36.23 18.55 -21.60
C VAL A 3 35.15 17.49 -21.89
N ASP A 4 35.54 16.23 -22.19
CA ASP A 4 34.59 15.13 -22.45
C ASP A 4 33.94 14.55 -21.18
N ARG A 5 34.58 14.69 -20.02
CA ARG A 5 33.96 14.28 -18.73
C ARG A 5 32.84 15.24 -18.31
N ALA A 6 32.98 16.53 -18.60
CA ALA A 6 31.98 17.54 -18.28
C ALA A 6 30.68 17.34 -19.09
N ARG A 7 30.78 17.02 -20.39
CA ARG A 7 29.61 16.78 -21.26
C ARG A 7 28.84 15.49 -20.93
N ARG A 8 29.51 14.44 -20.42
CA ARG A 8 28.82 13.20 -19.99
C ARG A 8 28.03 13.36 -18.68
N SER A 9 28.39 14.33 -17.84
CA SER A 9 27.72 14.58 -16.55
C SER A 9 26.43 15.40 -16.66
N LEU A 10 26.28 16.22 -17.69
CA LEU A 10 25.16 17.16 -17.83
C LEU A 10 23.95 16.57 -18.57
N GLY A 11 24.14 15.53 -19.39
CA GLY A 11 23.06 14.87 -20.15
C GLY A 11 22.42 13.65 -19.46
N GLN A 12 23.12 13.00 -18.52
CA GLN A 12 22.62 11.78 -17.85
C GLN A 12 21.83 12.05 -16.56
N ALA A 13 21.82 13.30 -16.08
CA ALA A 13 21.31 13.65 -14.75
C ALA A 13 19.83 14.07 -14.71
N ALA A 14 19.21 14.40 -15.85
CA ALA A 14 17.85 14.95 -15.87
C ALA A 14 16.76 13.87 -15.83
N TRP A 15 16.93 12.75 -16.55
CA TRP A 15 15.91 11.70 -16.65
C TRP A 15 15.79 10.82 -15.40
N ARG A 16 16.83 10.79 -14.55
CA ARG A 16 16.88 9.97 -13.32
C ARG A 16 16.12 10.57 -12.14
N ARG A 17 15.70 11.84 -12.20
CA ARG A 17 15.18 12.57 -11.03
C ARG A 17 13.76 12.19 -10.57
N PRO A 18 12.79 11.89 -11.45
CA PRO A 18 11.44 11.49 -11.00
C PRO A 18 11.41 10.09 -10.36
N PHE A 19 12.32 9.20 -10.79
CA PHE A 19 12.39 7.81 -10.35
C PHE A 19 13.42 7.57 -9.23
N ALA A 20 13.99 8.62 -8.64
CA ALA A 20 14.97 8.50 -7.57
C ALA A 20 14.35 8.05 -6.24
N ASP A 21 13.11 8.49 -5.95
CA ASP A 21 12.34 8.00 -4.80
C ASP A 21 11.33 6.96 -5.28
N PRO A 22 11.50 5.70 -4.88
CA PRO A 22 10.69 4.61 -5.41
C PRO A 22 9.23 4.65 -4.87
N ARG A 23 8.93 5.53 -3.91
CA ARG A 23 7.55 5.87 -3.51
C ARG A 23 6.74 6.50 -4.64
N HIS A 24 7.36 7.18 -5.61
CA HIS A 24 6.62 7.74 -6.75
C HIS A 24 6.03 6.64 -7.64
N PHE A 25 6.77 5.54 -7.83
CA PHE A 25 6.25 4.36 -8.55
C PHE A 25 5.03 3.79 -7.83
N GLN A 26 5.13 3.60 -6.51
CA GLN A 26 4.02 3.10 -5.70
C GLN A 26 2.79 4.03 -5.76
N ILE A 27 2.99 5.34 -5.69
CA ILE A 27 1.92 6.34 -5.84
C ILE A 27 1.24 6.22 -7.21
N ALA A 28 2.03 6.17 -8.28
CA ALA A 28 1.51 6.07 -9.65
C ALA A 28 0.69 4.78 -9.85
N VAL A 29 1.19 3.65 -9.33
CA VAL A 29 0.50 2.36 -9.36
C VAL A 29 -0.81 2.41 -8.57
N LEU A 30 -0.77 2.83 -7.30
CA LEU A 30 -1.96 2.85 -6.45
C LEU A 30 -3.02 3.82 -6.98
N LEU A 31 -2.60 4.97 -7.52
CA LEU A 31 -3.50 5.92 -8.16
C LEU A 31 -4.11 5.34 -9.44
N GLY A 32 -3.31 4.73 -10.31
CA GLY A 32 -3.79 4.09 -11.53
C GLY A 32 -4.79 2.97 -11.25
N LEU A 33 -4.51 2.15 -10.24
CA LEU A 33 -5.43 1.10 -9.77
C LEU A 33 -6.70 1.67 -9.15
N LEU A 34 -6.61 2.80 -8.43
CA LEU A 34 -7.79 3.46 -7.88
C LEU A 34 -8.68 3.99 -9.00
N ILE A 35 -8.10 4.65 -9.99
CA ILE A 35 -8.82 5.14 -11.19
C ILE A 35 -9.45 3.96 -11.92
N TYR A 36 -8.69 2.90 -12.20
CA TYR A 36 -9.20 1.70 -12.86
C TYR A 36 -10.32 1.02 -12.06
N GLY A 37 -10.18 0.92 -10.74
CA GLY A 37 -11.19 0.37 -9.85
C GLY A 37 -12.49 1.17 -9.85
N MET A 38 -12.41 2.49 -10.03
CA MET A 38 -13.58 3.35 -10.15
C MET A 38 -14.23 3.28 -11.54
N THR A 39 -13.44 3.26 -12.62
CA THR A 39 -13.97 3.39 -13.98
C THR A 39 -14.33 2.07 -14.65
N ALA A 40 -13.66 0.98 -14.29
CA ALA A 40 -13.81 -0.31 -14.96
C ALA A 40 -14.34 -1.43 -14.05
N LEU A 41 -14.12 -1.35 -12.73
CA LEU A 41 -14.54 -2.39 -11.77
C LEU A 41 -15.71 -1.96 -10.88
N ASP A 42 -16.19 -0.73 -11.04
CA ASP A 42 -17.28 -0.12 -10.28
C ASP A 42 -17.18 -0.37 -8.76
N PHE A 43 -16.06 0.04 -8.15
CA PHE A 43 -15.80 -0.13 -6.71
C PHE A 43 -16.84 0.54 -5.78
N GLY A 44 -17.82 1.28 -6.31
CA GLY A 44 -18.82 1.99 -5.51
C GLY A 44 -18.20 2.99 -4.54
N LEU A 45 -17.02 3.55 -4.88
CA LEU A 45 -16.33 4.56 -4.12
C LEU A 45 -16.94 5.93 -4.41
N SER A 46 -17.68 6.51 -3.46
CA SER A 46 -18.14 7.89 -3.61
C SER A 46 -16.96 8.87 -3.62
N GLY A 47 -17.04 9.91 -4.45
CA GLY A 47 -16.02 10.96 -4.48
C GLY A 47 -15.81 11.59 -3.10
N ALA A 48 -16.89 11.75 -2.32
CA ALA A 48 -16.83 12.21 -0.94
C ALA A 48 -15.94 11.32 -0.05
N ARG A 49 -16.08 9.98 -0.14
CA ARG A 49 -15.24 9.05 0.64
C ARG A 49 -13.76 9.19 0.28
N ILE A 50 -13.44 9.33 -1.01
CA ILE A 50 -12.05 9.51 -1.47
C ILE A 50 -11.48 10.82 -0.95
N THR A 51 -12.20 11.93 -1.12
CA THR A 51 -11.78 13.25 -0.66
C THR A 51 -11.56 13.29 0.84
N VAL A 52 -12.49 12.71 1.62
CA VAL A 52 -12.34 12.61 3.08
C VAL A 52 -11.13 11.76 3.45
N THR A 53 -10.97 10.58 2.84
CA THR A 53 -9.86 9.68 3.17
C THR A 53 -8.50 10.34 2.91
N ILE A 54 -8.32 10.96 1.74
CA ILE A 54 -7.07 11.63 1.35
C ILE A 54 -6.89 12.91 2.17
N GLY A 55 -7.91 13.77 2.24
CA GLY A 55 -7.86 15.04 2.96
C GLY A 55 -7.53 14.84 4.43
N THR A 56 -8.22 13.91 5.12
CA THR A 56 -7.92 13.58 6.51
C THR A 56 -6.51 13.04 6.67
N ALA A 57 -6.04 12.14 5.80
CA ALA A 57 -4.68 11.61 5.89
C ALA A 57 -3.61 12.71 5.75
N LEU A 58 -3.80 13.65 4.82
CA LEU A 58 -2.91 14.80 4.60
C LEU A 58 -2.93 15.76 5.80
N VAL A 59 -4.12 16.09 6.32
CA VAL A 59 -4.27 16.95 7.49
C VAL A 59 -3.66 16.31 8.73
N THR A 60 -3.96 15.02 9.00
CA THR A 60 -3.36 14.30 10.14
C THR A 60 -1.84 14.24 10.02
N GLN A 61 -1.30 14.04 8.82
CA GLN A 61 0.14 14.07 8.59
C GLN A 61 0.72 15.43 8.96
N TRP A 62 0.12 16.49 8.43
CA TRP A 62 0.54 17.86 8.67
C TRP A 62 0.52 18.18 10.16
N VAL A 63 -0.59 17.91 10.87
CA VAL A 63 -0.69 18.11 12.32
C VAL A 63 0.38 17.31 13.07
N ALA A 64 0.54 16.03 12.76
CA ALA A 64 1.50 15.17 13.46
C ALA A 64 2.96 15.60 13.25
N ASP A 65 3.32 16.05 12.03
CA ASP A 65 4.65 16.60 11.76
C ASP A 65 4.92 17.88 12.57
N HIS A 66 3.90 18.73 12.78
CA HIS A 66 4.00 19.93 13.62
C HIS A 66 4.14 19.58 15.11
N LEU A 67 3.35 18.63 15.61
CA LEU A 67 3.38 18.22 17.02
C LEU A 67 4.73 17.61 17.42
N VAL A 68 5.36 16.85 16.52
CA VAL A 68 6.66 16.20 16.78
C VAL A 68 7.84 17.14 16.44
N ARG A 69 7.58 18.41 16.11
CA ARG A 69 8.60 19.43 15.77
C ARG A 69 9.61 18.93 14.76
N ARG A 70 9.13 18.24 13.72
CA ARG A 70 10.00 17.66 12.70
C ARG A 70 10.80 18.79 12.03
N PRO A 71 12.14 18.64 11.85
CA PRO A 71 12.94 19.66 11.19
C PRO A 71 12.31 20.04 9.85
N ASN A 72 12.24 21.33 9.55
CA ASN A 72 11.48 21.87 8.42
C ASN A 72 12.12 21.47 7.07
N THR A 73 11.90 20.23 6.64
CA THR A 73 12.34 19.69 5.34
C THR A 73 11.27 19.84 4.25
N GLY A 74 10.21 20.60 4.51
CA GLY A 74 9.03 20.73 3.63
C GLY A 74 7.97 19.66 3.87
N ILE A 75 6.82 19.83 3.21
CA ILE A 75 5.66 18.92 3.32
C ILE A 75 5.91 17.66 2.48
N ASP A 76 6.11 16.51 3.12
CA ASP A 76 6.20 15.20 2.43
C ASP A 76 4.80 14.58 2.25
N LEU A 77 4.23 14.76 1.05
CA LEU A 77 2.94 14.21 0.67
C LEU A 77 2.98 12.71 0.33
N ARG A 78 4.16 12.12 0.12
CA ARG A 78 4.27 10.77 -0.47
C ARG A 78 3.70 9.70 0.45
N SER A 79 4.10 9.72 1.72
CA SER A 79 3.65 8.75 2.71
C SER A 79 2.14 8.80 3.01
N PRO A 80 1.52 9.97 3.25
CA PRO A 80 0.08 10.02 3.44
C PRO A 80 -0.69 9.61 2.18
N LEU A 81 -0.24 9.97 0.97
CA LEU A 81 -0.89 9.55 -0.28
C LEU A 81 -0.88 8.04 -0.48
N ILE A 82 0.27 7.37 -0.27
CA ILE A 82 0.35 5.91 -0.34
C ILE A 82 -0.64 5.26 0.63
N SER A 83 -0.70 5.78 1.85
CA SER A 83 -1.58 5.23 2.90
C SER A 83 -3.05 5.45 2.53
N SER A 84 -3.44 6.66 2.12
CA SER A 84 -4.83 6.98 1.76
C SER A 84 -5.29 6.27 0.49
N PHE A 85 -4.45 6.10 -0.53
CA PHE A 85 -4.82 5.32 -1.71
C PHE A 85 -5.00 3.85 -1.37
N SER A 86 -4.15 3.30 -0.50
CA SER A 86 -4.32 1.95 0.02
C SER A 86 -5.64 1.78 0.78
N LEU A 87 -6.01 2.76 1.62
CA LEU A 87 -7.31 2.78 2.31
C LEU A 87 -8.47 2.82 1.30
N CYS A 88 -8.43 3.71 0.29
CA CYS A 88 -9.47 3.77 -0.74
C CYS A 88 -9.64 2.44 -1.50
N LEU A 89 -8.53 1.79 -1.83
CA LEU A 89 -8.52 0.53 -2.57
C LEU A 89 -9.11 -0.62 -1.77
N ILE A 90 -8.79 -0.72 -0.47
CA ILE A 90 -9.08 -1.92 0.34
C ILE A 90 -10.32 -1.73 1.24
N LEU A 91 -10.40 -0.61 1.95
CA LEU A 91 -11.42 -0.40 2.98
C LEU A 91 -12.77 -0.09 2.34
N ARG A 92 -13.83 -0.74 2.84
CA ARG A 92 -15.21 -0.47 2.48
C ARG A 92 -15.96 0.01 3.71
N THR A 93 -16.68 1.12 3.53
CA THR A 93 -17.58 1.69 4.54
C THR A 93 -18.55 2.66 3.85
N GLY A 94 -19.78 2.72 4.36
CA GLY A 94 -20.77 3.75 3.98
C GLY A 94 -20.64 5.05 4.80
N SER A 95 -19.81 5.06 5.84
CA SER A 95 -19.69 6.20 6.76
C SER A 95 -18.43 7.02 6.48
N LEU A 96 -18.61 8.31 6.18
CA LEU A 96 -17.50 9.24 5.99
C LEU A 96 -16.65 9.41 7.27
N TRP A 97 -17.30 9.35 8.43
CA TRP A 97 -16.59 9.40 9.72
C TRP A 97 -15.67 8.20 9.91
N ILE A 98 -16.12 6.99 9.57
CA ILE A 98 -15.28 5.79 9.66
C ILE A 98 -14.09 5.86 8.70
N ALA A 99 -14.28 6.40 7.49
CA ALA A 99 -13.19 6.65 6.56
C ALA A 99 -12.17 7.66 7.12
N ALA A 100 -12.64 8.77 7.71
CA ALA A 100 -11.78 9.74 8.37
C ALA A 100 -11.02 9.12 9.56
N LEU A 101 -11.72 8.35 10.42
CA LEU A 101 -11.12 7.66 11.56
C LEU A 101 -10.03 6.68 11.12
N ALA A 102 -10.29 5.89 10.07
CA ALA A 102 -9.28 4.99 9.50
C ALA A 102 -8.04 5.75 9.02
N SER A 103 -8.22 6.90 8.36
CA SER A 103 -7.11 7.77 7.95
C SER A 103 -6.32 8.34 9.14
N VAL A 104 -7.01 8.81 10.19
CA VAL A 104 -6.36 9.33 11.41
C VAL A 104 -5.56 8.22 12.09
N LEU A 105 -6.14 7.04 12.27
CA LEU A 105 -5.49 5.89 12.89
C LEU A 105 -4.30 5.42 12.05
N ALA A 106 -4.46 5.35 10.73
CA ALA A 106 -3.39 4.96 9.83
C ALA A 106 -2.19 5.90 9.98
N ILE A 107 -2.39 7.20 9.79
CA ILE A 107 -1.30 8.16 9.86
C ILE A 107 -0.76 8.29 11.29
N GLY A 108 -1.63 8.35 12.30
CA GLY A 108 -1.26 8.48 13.70
C GLY A 108 -0.43 7.30 14.22
N SER A 109 -0.75 6.07 13.81
CA SER A 109 -0.01 4.87 14.23
C SER A 109 1.48 4.94 13.91
N LYS A 110 1.81 5.57 12.78
CA LYS A 110 3.18 5.74 12.33
C LYS A 110 3.96 6.72 13.18
N TYR A 111 3.32 7.56 13.99
CA TYR A 111 3.96 8.44 14.97
C TYR A 111 3.95 7.85 16.38
N ALA A 112 2.82 7.28 16.79
CA ALA A 112 2.61 6.79 18.14
C ALA A 112 3.24 5.41 18.39
N ILE A 113 3.18 4.51 17.41
CA ILE A 113 3.57 3.11 17.57
C ILE A 113 4.90 2.87 16.86
N ARG A 114 5.98 3.22 17.56
CA ARG A 114 7.35 3.11 17.05
C ARG A 114 8.23 2.24 17.93
N HIS A 115 9.10 1.48 17.29
CA HIS A 115 10.19 0.76 17.95
C HIS A 115 11.51 1.13 17.29
N ARG A 116 12.49 1.58 18.08
CA ARG A 116 13.82 2.01 17.60
C ARG A 116 13.76 3.00 16.43
N GLY A 117 12.84 3.97 16.49
CA GLY A 117 12.65 5.00 15.47
C GLY A 117 11.96 4.55 14.18
N LYS A 118 11.52 3.29 14.09
CA LYS A 118 10.71 2.76 12.97
C LYS A 118 9.26 2.57 13.36
N HIS A 119 8.36 2.66 12.38
CA HIS A 119 6.95 2.35 12.59
C HIS A 119 6.81 0.82 12.73
N VAL A 120 6.04 0.36 13.72
CA VAL A 120 5.85 -1.08 13.94
C VAL A 120 4.90 -1.67 12.88
N PHE A 121 3.80 -0.96 12.60
CA PHE A 121 2.78 -1.42 11.67
C PHE A 121 2.83 -0.66 10.35
N ASN A 122 2.40 -1.31 9.28
CA ASN A 122 2.05 -0.62 8.04
C ASN A 122 0.86 0.32 8.34
N PRO A 123 0.99 1.65 8.10
CA PRO A 123 -0.02 2.64 8.46
C PRO A 123 -1.43 2.29 7.96
N ALA A 124 -1.57 1.97 6.67
CA ALA A 124 -2.87 1.66 6.10
C ALA A 124 -3.49 0.41 6.72
N ASN A 125 -2.69 -0.66 6.89
CA ASN A 125 -3.17 -1.90 7.52
C ASN A 125 -3.59 -1.70 8.97
N PHE A 126 -2.87 -0.87 9.73
CA PHE A 126 -3.27 -0.53 11.09
C PHE A 126 -4.64 0.15 11.11
N GLY A 127 -4.84 1.16 10.26
CA GLY A 127 -6.12 1.86 10.13
C GLY A 127 -7.26 0.91 9.79
N ILE A 128 -7.07 0.06 8.76
CA ILE A 128 -8.05 -0.96 8.33
C ILE A 128 -8.36 -1.94 9.47
N ALA A 129 -7.34 -2.54 10.08
CA ALA A 129 -7.51 -3.54 11.11
C ALA A 129 -8.28 -2.98 12.31
N VAL A 130 -7.92 -1.78 12.79
CA VAL A 130 -8.61 -1.18 13.93
C VAL A 130 -10.08 -0.92 13.61
N VAL A 131 -10.40 -0.25 12.50
CA VAL A 131 -11.82 0.08 12.22
C VAL A 131 -12.65 -1.17 11.91
N THR A 132 -12.07 -2.19 11.26
CA THR A 132 -12.79 -3.45 10.98
C THR A 132 -13.00 -4.28 12.25
N LEU A 133 -12.07 -4.26 13.21
CA LEU A 133 -12.21 -5.01 14.46
C LEU A 133 -13.08 -4.30 15.49
N THR A 134 -13.14 -2.96 15.46
CA THR A 134 -13.82 -2.16 16.50
C THR A 134 -15.16 -1.59 16.06
N THR A 135 -15.48 -1.64 14.75
CA THR A 135 -16.72 -1.10 14.21
C THR A 135 -17.42 -2.12 13.32
N SER A 136 -18.75 -2.11 13.34
CA SER A 136 -19.58 -2.90 12.42
C SER A 136 -19.80 -2.24 11.06
N GLN A 137 -19.21 -1.07 10.83
CA GLN A 137 -19.43 -0.22 9.65
C GLN A 137 -18.27 -0.29 8.64
N ALA A 138 -17.28 -1.15 8.88
CA ALA A 138 -16.08 -1.28 8.06
C ALA A 138 -15.79 -2.74 7.72
N TRP A 139 -15.51 -3.02 6.44
CA TRP A 139 -15.13 -4.35 5.97
C TRP A 139 -14.13 -4.27 4.81
N VAL A 140 -13.59 -5.42 4.42
CA VAL A 140 -12.76 -5.57 3.22
C VAL A 140 -13.50 -6.50 2.26
N SER A 141 -13.67 -6.09 1.00
CA SER A 141 -14.37 -6.89 -0.01
C SER A 141 -13.38 -7.70 -0.86
N PRO A 142 -13.40 -9.05 -0.81
CA PRO A 142 -12.50 -9.89 -1.59
C PRO A 142 -12.88 -9.99 -3.08
N GLY A 143 -14.16 -9.84 -3.42
CA GLY A 143 -14.71 -10.19 -4.74
C GLY A 143 -14.75 -9.06 -5.78
N GLN A 144 -14.26 -7.87 -5.43
CA GLN A 144 -14.31 -6.70 -6.33
C GLN A 144 -13.18 -6.66 -7.37
N TRP A 145 -12.22 -7.58 -7.28
CA TRP A 145 -11.01 -7.55 -8.07
C TRP A 145 -11.19 -8.42 -9.32
N GLY A 146 -11.42 -7.80 -10.48
CA GLY A 146 -11.48 -8.51 -11.77
C GLY A 146 -10.12 -9.13 -12.17
N SER A 147 -10.13 -10.05 -13.14
CA SER A 147 -8.92 -10.73 -13.64
C SER A 147 -7.86 -9.77 -14.19
N VAL A 148 -8.30 -8.71 -14.89
CA VAL A 148 -7.42 -7.65 -15.40
C VAL A 148 -6.79 -6.86 -14.25
N ALA A 149 -7.52 -6.63 -13.17
CA ALA A 149 -6.99 -5.98 -11.98
C ALA A 149 -5.89 -6.84 -11.34
N LEU A 150 -6.14 -8.14 -11.19
CA LEU A 150 -5.16 -9.11 -10.69
C LEU A 150 -3.87 -9.09 -11.52
N LEU A 151 -3.99 -9.10 -12.85
CA LEU A 151 -2.84 -8.99 -13.74
C LEU A 151 -2.13 -7.65 -13.56
N GLY A 152 -2.88 -6.55 -13.47
CA GLY A 152 -2.34 -5.21 -13.21
C GLY A 152 -1.55 -5.16 -11.89
N PHE A 153 -2.07 -5.75 -10.81
CA PHE A 153 -1.36 -5.87 -9.54
C PHE A 153 -0.11 -6.73 -9.65
N ALA A 154 -0.19 -7.87 -10.33
CA ALA A 154 0.96 -8.76 -10.52
C ALA A 154 2.07 -8.05 -11.30
N LEU A 155 1.74 -7.40 -12.42
CA LEU A 155 2.69 -6.63 -13.23
C LEU A 155 3.26 -5.45 -12.45
N ALA A 156 2.44 -4.72 -11.71
CA ALA A 156 2.89 -3.60 -10.91
C ALA A 156 3.76 -4.06 -9.72
N GLY A 157 3.43 -5.18 -9.10
CA GLY A 157 4.21 -5.79 -8.02
C GLY A 157 5.58 -6.25 -8.52
N LEU A 158 5.60 -7.02 -9.61
CA LEU A 158 6.84 -7.47 -10.25
C LEU A 158 7.68 -6.30 -10.79
N GLY A 159 7.05 -5.33 -11.45
CA GLY A 159 7.70 -4.09 -11.88
C GLY A 159 8.26 -3.30 -10.71
N GLY A 160 7.54 -3.26 -9.58
CA GLY A 160 7.99 -2.71 -8.32
C GLY A 160 9.25 -3.41 -7.79
N LEU A 161 9.27 -4.74 -7.77
CA LEU A 161 10.45 -5.51 -7.36
C LEU A 161 11.68 -5.21 -8.22
N VAL A 162 11.48 -5.01 -9.52
CA VAL A 162 12.55 -4.63 -10.47
C VAL A 162 13.03 -3.20 -10.21
N VAL A 163 12.11 -2.24 -10.07
CA VAL A 163 12.43 -0.81 -9.80
C VAL A 163 13.12 -0.64 -8.44
N TYR A 164 12.67 -1.39 -7.43
CA TYR A 164 13.24 -1.38 -6.07
C TYR A 164 14.49 -2.24 -5.91
N ARG A 165 14.94 -2.93 -6.97
CA ARG A 165 16.15 -3.78 -7.00
C ARG A 165 16.30 -4.61 -5.70
N ALA A 166 15.38 -5.55 -5.49
CA ALA A 166 15.56 -6.69 -4.58
C ALA A 166 15.80 -6.42 -3.07
N ALA A 167 15.36 -5.29 -2.50
CA ALA A 167 15.29 -5.17 -1.05
C ALA A 167 13.94 -5.72 -0.53
N ARG A 168 13.95 -6.96 0.00
CA ARG A 168 12.83 -7.65 0.69
C ARG A 168 11.80 -8.43 -0.15
N SER A 169 12.12 -8.83 -1.39
CA SER A 169 11.25 -9.70 -2.20
C SER A 169 11.07 -11.10 -1.59
N ASP A 170 12.06 -11.55 -0.80
CA ASP A 170 12.00 -12.76 0.02
C ASP A 170 10.79 -12.79 0.95
N VAL A 171 10.46 -11.67 1.60
CA VAL A 171 9.29 -11.56 2.49
C VAL A 171 7.98 -11.75 1.71
N SER A 172 7.83 -11.10 0.56
CA SER A 172 6.62 -11.23 -0.28
C SER A 172 6.42 -12.67 -0.75
N TYR A 173 7.47 -13.33 -1.24
CA TYR A 173 7.39 -14.70 -1.72
C TYR A 173 7.16 -15.70 -0.58
N ALA A 174 7.86 -15.53 0.56
CA ALA A 174 7.64 -16.37 1.73
C ALA A 174 6.21 -16.24 2.25
N PHE A 175 5.66 -15.02 2.29
CA PHE A 175 4.27 -14.78 2.65
C PHE A 175 3.30 -15.48 1.68
N LEU A 176 3.45 -15.27 0.36
CA LEU A 176 2.56 -15.88 -0.64
C LEU A 176 2.62 -17.41 -0.61
N ALA A 177 3.82 -17.98 -0.52
CA ALA A 177 4.01 -19.43 -0.45
C ALA A 177 3.40 -20.02 0.82
N SER A 178 3.62 -19.38 1.97
CA SER A 178 3.04 -19.82 3.26
C SER A 178 1.52 -19.69 3.24
N TYR A 179 1.00 -18.56 2.76
CA TYR A 179 -0.44 -18.31 2.66
C TYR A 179 -1.12 -19.32 1.75
N ALA A 180 -0.57 -19.57 0.56
CA ALA A 180 -1.06 -20.61 -0.34
C ALA A 180 -0.98 -22.01 0.32
N GLY A 181 0.16 -22.34 0.94
CA GLY A 181 0.33 -23.60 1.67
C GLY A 181 -0.75 -23.83 2.72
N PHE A 182 -1.04 -22.83 3.56
CA PHE A 182 -2.10 -22.92 4.57
C PHE A 182 -3.50 -23.02 3.97
N LEU A 183 -3.80 -22.30 2.88
CA LEU A 183 -5.10 -22.42 2.21
C LEU A 183 -5.32 -23.82 1.65
N PHE A 184 -4.31 -24.39 0.98
CA PHE A 184 -4.37 -25.73 0.41
C PHE A 184 -4.42 -26.81 1.51
N ALA A 185 -3.64 -26.65 2.59
CA ALA A 185 -3.68 -27.56 3.73
C ALA A 185 -5.05 -27.53 4.43
N ARG A 186 -5.64 -26.35 4.63
CA ARG A 186 -7.00 -26.22 5.19
C ARG A 186 -8.03 -26.87 4.27
N ALA A 187 -7.95 -26.64 2.96
CA ALA A 187 -8.88 -27.23 2.00
C ALA A 187 -8.80 -28.76 2.02
N ALA A 188 -7.58 -29.31 2.02
CA ALA A 188 -7.35 -30.75 2.13
C ALA A 188 -7.89 -31.32 3.45
N TRP A 189 -7.69 -30.62 4.58
CA TRP A 189 -8.23 -31.02 5.88
C TRP A 189 -9.77 -31.09 5.84
N LEU A 190 -10.42 -30.05 5.34
CA LEU A 190 -11.89 -29.93 5.33
C LEU A 190 -12.56 -30.78 4.23
N GLY A 191 -11.79 -31.36 3.31
CA GLY A 191 -12.32 -32.04 2.13
C GLY A 191 -12.90 -31.07 1.08
N ASP A 192 -12.48 -29.81 1.13
CA ASP A 192 -12.92 -28.77 0.19
C ASP A 192 -12.36 -29.02 -1.22
N PRO A 193 -13.13 -28.73 -2.28
CA PRO A 193 -12.61 -28.72 -3.65
C PRO A 193 -11.45 -27.73 -3.82
N TRP A 194 -10.41 -28.11 -4.57
CA TRP A 194 -9.22 -27.28 -4.83
C TRP A 194 -9.53 -25.95 -5.53
N GLN A 195 -10.70 -25.82 -6.15
CA GLN A 195 -11.18 -24.57 -6.75
C GLN A 195 -11.37 -23.47 -5.69
N ILE A 196 -11.70 -23.82 -4.45
CA ILE A 196 -11.90 -22.87 -3.35
C ILE A 196 -10.58 -22.12 -3.03
N PRO A 197 -9.47 -22.79 -2.67
CA PRO A 197 -8.22 -22.08 -2.41
C PRO A 197 -7.66 -21.39 -3.65
N VAL A 198 -7.85 -21.93 -4.87
CA VAL A 198 -7.45 -21.25 -6.12
C VAL A 198 -8.20 -19.92 -6.31
N HIS A 199 -9.51 -19.91 -6.08
CA HIS A 199 -10.31 -18.70 -6.14
C HIS A 199 -9.90 -17.70 -5.04
N GLN A 200 -9.60 -18.17 -3.83
CA GLN A 200 -9.12 -17.31 -2.74
C GLN A 200 -7.76 -16.66 -3.03
N LEU A 201 -6.89 -17.32 -3.79
CA LEU A 201 -5.63 -16.73 -4.28
C LEU A 201 -5.85 -15.69 -5.38
N SER A 202 -7.00 -15.72 -6.05
CA SER A 202 -7.40 -14.76 -7.09
C SER A 202 -8.02 -13.49 -6.47
N ASN A 203 -7.33 -12.90 -5.50
CA ASN A 203 -7.79 -11.71 -4.77
C ASN A 203 -6.78 -10.56 -4.93
N GLY A 204 -7.21 -9.43 -5.49
CA GLY A 204 -6.36 -8.26 -5.72
C GLY A 204 -5.81 -7.66 -4.42
N ALA A 205 -6.57 -7.73 -3.33
CA ALA A 205 -6.09 -7.28 -2.03
C ALA A 205 -4.90 -8.12 -1.52
N LEU A 206 -4.84 -9.42 -1.86
CA LEU A 206 -3.71 -10.29 -1.51
C LEU A 206 -2.43 -9.81 -2.22
N LEU A 207 -2.52 -9.51 -3.52
CA LEU A 207 -1.36 -9.03 -4.30
C LEU A 207 -0.93 -7.63 -3.87
N LEU A 208 -1.90 -6.73 -3.60
CA LEU A 208 -1.63 -5.41 -3.06
C LEU A 208 -0.87 -5.52 -1.73
N PHE A 209 -1.36 -6.34 -0.81
CA PHE A 209 -0.71 -6.59 0.47
C PHE A 209 0.70 -7.18 0.29
N ALA A 210 0.82 -8.24 -0.50
CA ALA A 210 2.07 -8.97 -0.69
C ALA A 210 3.17 -8.11 -1.31
N PHE A 211 2.86 -7.26 -2.30
CA PHE A 211 3.89 -6.51 -3.02
C PHE A 211 4.10 -5.07 -2.51
N PHE A 212 3.09 -4.45 -1.89
CA PHE A 212 3.16 -3.04 -1.51
C PHE A 212 3.10 -2.78 -0.01
N MET A 213 2.75 -3.79 0.80
CA MET A 213 2.54 -3.59 2.24
C MET A 213 3.44 -4.45 3.12
N VAL A 214 3.52 -5.75 2.87
CA VAL A 214 4.28 -6.68 3.74
C VAL A 214 5.80 -6.50 3.58
N SER A 215 6.23 -6.11 2.39
CA SER A 215 7.63 -5.86 2.04
C SER A 215 8.09 -4.43 2.33
N ASP A 216 7.25 -3.60 2.98
CA ASP A 216 7.58 -2.20 3.24
C ASP A 216 8.87 -2.11 4.10
N PRO A 217 9.96 -1.51 3.58
CA PRO A 217 11.24 -1.41 4.29
C PRO A 217 11.16 -0.59 5.60
N LYS A 218 10.12 0.24 5.75
CA LYS A 218 9.90 1.03 6.98
C LYS A 218 9.35 0.19 8.13
N THR A 219 8.73 -0.95 7.85
CA THR A 219 8.09 -1.81 8.86
C THR A 219 8.75 -3.19 8.98
N THR A 220 9.55 -3.60 7.99
CA THR A 220 10.30 -4.85 8.06
C THR A 220 11.56 -4.76 8.96
N PRO A 221 11.93 -5.85 9.67
CA PRO A 221 13.16 -5.93 10.47
C PRO A 221 14.42 -5.61 9.67
N ASN A 222 15.47 -5.13 10.32
CA ASN A 222 16.74 -4.80 9.65
C ASN A 222 17.58 -6.04 9.31
N ALA A 223 17.58 -7.06 10.17
CA ALA A 223 18.32 -8.30 9.96
C ALA A 223 17.61 -9.21 8.94
N ARG A 224 18.34 -10.20 8.42
CA ARG A 224 17.78 -11.36 7.74
C ARG A 224 17.82 -12.54 8.70
#